data_AF-A0A0D0GIR7-F1
#
_entry.id   AF-A0A0D0GIR7-F1
#
_cell.length_a   1.000
_cell.length_b   1.000
_cell.length_c   1.000
_cell.angle_alpha   90.00
_cell.angle_beta   90.00
_cell.angle_gamma   90.00
#
_symmetry.space_group_name_H-M   'P 1'
#
loop_
_entity.id
_entity.type
_entity.pdbx_description
1 polymer ?
#
loop_
_entity_poly.entity_id
_entity_poly.type
_entity_poly.pdbx_seq_one_letter_code
_entity_poly.pdbx_strand_id
1 'polypeptide(L)'
;MRKICILLVLCFFYLSTVAQSVAVINGSPVSQKEFVWVYHKHRPENTKPALTDLISFLNIYIDFKLKVLDAREAGLDKDSTYISETRNYEKALLNSAPPEARQADFSLVTKEFNEALLLFNISEKKIWDGAENNDRMVHEYYNAHAENYSSLSYDDCKSEVVQDYQRQLECEWITALRKKYKITIDQGALSKLIR
;
A
#
# COMPACT_ATOMS: atom_id res chain seq x y z
N MET A 1 -59.74 2.44 -33.42
CA MET A 1 -58.80 3.52 -33.03
C MET A 1 -59.07 3.94 -31.60
N ARG A 2 -58.17 3.64 -30.66
CA ARG A 2 -57.68 4.55 -29.60
C ARG A 2 -56.73 3.78 -28.70
N LYS A 3 -55.62 4.44 -28.43
CA LYS A 3 -54.30 3.87 -28.19
C LYS A 3 -54.16 3.41 -26.74
N ILE A 4 -53.63 2.20 -26.57
CA ILE A 4 -53.12 1.69 -25.31
C ILE A 4 -51.85 2.50 -25.00
N CYS A 5 -51.91 3.39 -24.01
CA CYS A 5 -50.73 4.05 -23.46
C CYS A 5 -50.16 3.17 -22.35
N ILE A 6 -49.34 2.19 -22.74
CA ILE A 6 -48.39 1.54 -21.83
C ILE A 6 -47.32 2.58 -21.51
N LEU A 7 -47.44 3.21 -20.35
CA LEU A 7 -46.38 4.02 -19.77
C LEU A 7 -45.30 3.06 -19.25
N LEU A 8 -44.42 2.65 -20.15
CA LEU A 8 -43.12 2.07 -19.81
C LEU A 8 -42.33 3.15 -19.07
N VAL A 9 -42.50 3.21 -17.75
CA VAL A 9 -41.54 3.86 -16.86
C VAL A 9 -40.28 2.98 -16.89
N LEU A 10 -39.46 3.20 -17.92
CA LEU A 10 -38.06 2.83 -17.95
C LEU A 10 -37.37 3.66 -16.84
N CYS A 11 -37.56 3.25 -15.58
CA CYS A 11 -36.54 3.48 -14.57
C CYS A 11 -35.33 2.70 -15.06
N PHE A 12 -34.48 3.37 -15.85
CA PHE A 12 -33.06 3.09 -15.88
C PHE A 12 -32.57 3.26 -14.44
N PHE A 13 -32.79 2.23 -13.62
CA PHE A 13 -31.88 1.95 -12.53
C PHE A 13 -30.55 1.69 -13.22
N TYR A 14 -29.77 2.75 -13.39
CA TYR A 14 -28.33 2.59 -13.39
C TYR A 14 -28.02 1.97 -12.03
N LEU A 15 -28.06 0.63 -11.96
CA LEU A 15 -27.28 -0.10 -10.98
C LEU A 15 -25.84 0.20 -11.37
N SER A 16 -25.35 1.36 -10.97
CA SER A 16 -23.93 1.60 -10.81
C SER A 16 -23.49 0.51 -9.85
N THR A 17 -22.87 -0.54 -10.38
CA THR A 17 -22.13 -1.48 -9.55
C THR A 17 -20.99 -0.66 -8.96
N VAL A 18 -21.24 0.00 -7.83
CA VAL A 18 -20.19 0.67 -7.08
C VAL A 18 -19.21 -0.45 -6.73
N ALA A 19 -17.99 -0.36 -7.24
CA ALA A 19 -16.95 -1.32 -6.93
C ALA A 19 -16.86 -1.42 -5.40
N GLN A 20 -17.10 -2.61 -4.86
CA GLN A 20 -17.10 -2.81 -3.41
C GLN A 20 -15.70 -2.46 -2.87
N SER A 21 -15.64 -1.57 -1.88
CA SER A 21 -14.38 -1.07 -1.30
C SER A 21 -14.32 -1.39 0.19
N VAL A 22 -13.11 -1.64 0.69
CA VAL A 22 -12.87 -1.86 2.13
C VAL A 22 -12.40 -0.61 2.86
N ALA A 23 -11.90 0.38 2.11
CA ALA A 23 -11.53 1.69 2.62
C ALA A 23 -11.60 2.76 1.51
N VAL A 24 -11.50 4.02 1.90
CA VAL A 24 -11.38 5.18 1.00
C VAL A 24 -10.26 6.08 1.52
N ILE A 25 -9.35 6.50 0.64
CA ILE A 25 -8.23 7.40 0.93
C ILE A 25 -8.37 8.62 0.03
N ASN A 26 -8.60 9.81 0.60
CA ASN A 26 -8.86 11.06 -0.15
C ASN A 26 -9.92 10.90 -1.26
N GLY A 27 -11.00 10.16 -0.99
CA GLY A 27 -12.06 9.90 -1.97
C GLY A 27 -11.74 8.77 -2.97
N SER A 28 -10.50 8.26 -3.00
CA SER A 28 -10.11 7.13 -3.83
C SER A 28 -10.41 5.80 -3.12
N PRO A 29 -11.20 4.89 -3.70
CA PRO A 29 -11.57 3.63 -3.06
C PRO A 29 -10.42 2.60 -3.08
N VAL A 30 -10.24 1.89 -1.98
CA VAL A 30 -9.44 0.67 -1.88
C VAL A 30 -10.35 -0.52 -2.19
N SER A 31 -10.16 -1.12 -3.36
CA SER A 31 -11.00 -2.22 -3.89
C SER A 31 -10.98 -3.43 -2.96
N GLN A 32 -12.16 -3.98 -2.65
CA GLN A 32 -12.28 -5.22 -1.90
C GLN A 32 -11.64 -6.40 -2.64
N LYS A 33 -11.82 -6.47 -3.96
CA LYS A 33 -11.25 -7.56 -4.78
C LYS A 33 -9.72 -7.56 -4.66
N GLU A 34 -9.12 -6.38 -4.79
CA GLU A 34 -7.67 -6.22 -4.66
C GLU A 34 -7.21 -6.55 -3.25
N PHE A 35 -7.87 -5.99 -2.23
CA PHE A 35 -7.55 -6.25 -0.83
C PHE A 35 -7.58 -7.75 -0.49
N VAL A 36 -8.65 -8.44 -0.88
CA VAL A 36 -8.80 -9.90 -0.65
C VAL A 36 -7.72 -10.69 -1.39
N TRP A 37 -7.38 -10.29 -2.62
CA TRP A 37 -6.32 -10.93 -3.39
C TRP A 37 -4.95 -10.80 -2.69
N VAL A 38 -4.57 -9.59 -2.26
CA VAL A 38 -3.32 -9.37 -1.53
C VAL A 38 -3.35 -10.11 -0.19
N TYR A 39 -4.48 -10.09 0.51
CA TYR A 39 -4.64 -10.75 1.81
C TYR A 39 -4.42 -12.27 1.74
N HIS A 40 -5.02 -12.95 0.76
CA HIS A 40 -4.86 -14.40 0.60
C HIS A 40 -3.44 -14.80 0.22
N LYS A 41 -2.74 -14.03 -0.61
CA LYS A 41 -1.35 -14.30 -1.01
C LYS A 41 -0.38 -14.32 0.18
N HIS A 42 -0.68 -13.57 1.25
CA HIS A 42 0.19 -13.40 2.42
C HIS A 42 -0.25 -14.22 3.63
N ARG A 43 -1.25 -15.12 3.50
CA ARG A 43 -1.74 -15.94 4.60
C ARG A 43 -1.63 -17.44 4.28
N PRO A 44 -1.30 -18.30 5.26
CA PRO A 44 -1.38 -19.74 5.09
C PRO A 44 -2.79 -20.17 4.68
N GLU A 45 -2.87 -21.02 3.66
CA GLU A 45 -4.13 -21.68 3.28
C GLU A 45 -4.65 -22.47 4.50
N ASN A 46 -5.95 -22.39 4.78
CA ASN A 46 -6.70 -23.13 5.83
C ASN A 46 -6.99 -22.45 7.19
N THR A 47 -6.80 -21.14 7.34
CA THR A 47 -7.32 -20.44 8.55
C THR A 47 -8.37 -19.40 8.19
N LYS A 48 -9.60 -19.53 8.72
CA LYS A 48 -10.63 -18.50 8.57
C LYS A 48 -10.15 -17.18 9.21
N PRO A 49 -10.21 -16.04 8.50
CA PRO A 49 -9.86 -14.74 9.07
C PRO A 49 -10.75 -14.38 10.26
N ALA A 50 -10.15 -13.94 11.37
CA ALA A 50 -10.89 -13.14 12.34
C ALA A 50 -11.08 -11.72 11.80
N LEU A 51 -12.14 -11.02 12.22
CA LEU A 51 -12.35 -9.61 11.83
C LEU A 51 -11.16 -8.73 12.24
N THR A 52 -10.58 -9.01 13.41
CA THR A 52 -9.38 -8.33 13.92
C THR A 52 -8.18 -8.50 12.98
N ASP A 53 -7.99 -9.70 12.40
CA ASP A 53 -6.90 -9.96 11.46
C ASP A 53 -7.06 -9.13 10.19
N LEU A 54 -8.29 -9.06 9.66
CA LEU A 54 -8.60 -8.27 8.47
C LEU A 54 -8.42 -6.77 8.72
N ILE A 55 -8.81 -6.28 9.90
CA ILE A 55 -8.62 -4.87 10.27
C ILE A 55 -7.13 -4.55 10.42
N SER A 56 -6.34 -5.42 11.09
CA SER A 56 -4.90 -5.23 11.26
C SER A 56 -4.19 -5.24 9.91
N PHE A 57 -4.50 -6.21 9.05
CA PHE A 57 -3.93 -6.28 7.72
C PHE A 57 -4.34 -5.09 6.85
N LEU A 58 -5.61 -4.65 6.91
CA LEU A 58 -6.06 -3.46 6.20
C LEU A 58 -5.31 -2.20 6.65
N ASN A 59 -4.98 -2.06 7.93
CA ASN A 59 -4.19 -0.93 8.39
C ASN A 59 -2.78 -0.92 7.78
N ILE A 60 -2.09 -2.07 7.77
CA ILE A 60 -0.78 -2.22 7.11
C ILE A 60 -0.89 -1.89 5.63
N TYR A 61 -1.94 -2.40 4.99
CA TYR A 61 -2.18 -2.16 3.57
C TYR A 61 -2.51 -0.69 3.25
N ILE A 62 -3.25 -0.01 4.12
CA ILE A 62 -3.47 1.43 4.02
C ILE A 62 -2.14 2.17 4.13
N ASP A 63 -1.31 1.86 5.13
CA ASP A 63 0.00 2.51 5.29
C ASP A 63 0.89 2.34 4.05
N PHE A 64 0.91 1.14 3.47
CA PHE A 64 1.51 0.88 2.16
C PHE A 64 0.95 1.83 1.07
N LYS A 65 -0.37 1.92 0.93
CA LYS A 65 -1.01 2.81 -0.05
C LYS A 65 -0.69 4.28 0.18
N LEU A 66 -0.58 4.72 1.43
CA LEU A 66 -0.20 6.11 1.74
C LEU A 66 1.23 6.40 1.28
N LYS A 67 2.18 5.48 1.50
CA LYS A 67 3.56 5.63 1.04
C LYS A 67 3.64 5.67 -0.49
N VAL A 68 2.85 4.83 -1.18
CA VAL A 68 2.75 4.85 -2.65
C VAL A 68 2.17 6.19 -3.15
N LEU A 69 1.18 6.77 -2.46
CA LEU A 69 0.67 8.10 -2.80
C LEU A 69 1.74 9.17 -2.64
N ASP A 70 2.53 9.13 -1.56
CA ASP A 70 3.64 10.06 -1.35
C ASP A 70 4.71 9.92 -2.44
N ALA A 71 5.01 8.69 -2.89
CA ALA A 71 5.91 8.43 -4.01
C ALA A 71 5.42 9.07 -5.33
N ARG A 72 4.11 8.94 -5.63
CA ARG A 72 3.48 9.55 -6.80
C ARG A 72 3.45 11.08 -6.72
N GLU A 73 3.17 11.64 -5.55
CA GLU A 73 3.22 13.08 -5.33
C GLU A 73 4.64 13.64 -5.48
N ALA A 74 5.66 12.85 -5.12
CA ALA A 74 7.06 13.15 -5.37
C ALA A 74 7.48 12.96 -6.85
N GLY A 75 6.57 12.49 -7.72
CA GLY A 75 6.79 12.30 -9.15
C GLY A 75 7.64 11.07 -9.50
N LEU A 76 7.85 10.13 -8.57
CA LEU A 76 8.66 8.93 -8.82
C LEU A 76 8.01 7.98 -9.83
N ASP A 77 6.69 8.08 -10.01
CA ASP A 77 5.94 7.35 -11.05
C ASP A 77 6.19 7.87 -12.46
N LYS A 78 6.84 9.03 -12.60
CA LYS A 78 7.20 9.65 -13.88
C LYS A 78 8.69 9.51 -14.20
N ASP A 79 9.47 8.95 -13.28
CA ASP A 79 10.90 8.74 -13.49
C ASP A 79 11.15 7.74 -14.63
N SER A 80 12.13 8.02 -15.48
CA SER A 80 12.41 7.18 -16.65
C SER A 80 12.88 5.77 -16.27
N THR A 81 13.61 5.63 -15.16
CA THR A 81 14.08 4.35 -14.63
C THR A 81 12.89 3.53 -14.18
N TYR A 82 12.02 4.11 -13.35
CA TYR A 82 10.76 3.48 -12.91
C TYR A 82 9.90 3.01 -14.09
N ILE A 83 9.69 3.87 -15.09
CA ILE A 83 8.91 3.53 -16.29
C ILE A 83 9.56 2.39 -17.07
N SER A 84 10.90 2.37 -17.17
CA SER A 84 11.61 1.31 -17.88
C SER A 84 11.54 -0.03 -17.16
N GLU A 85 11.69 -0.04 -15.84
CA GLU A 85 11.66 -1.25 -15.01
C GLU A 85 10.27 -1.89 -14.99
N THR A 86 9.23 -1.09 -14.78
CA THR A 86 7.84 -1.56 -14.82
C THR A 86 7.47 -2.15 -16.19
N ARG A 87 7.85 -1.49 -17.29
CA ARG A 87 7.65 -2.02 -18.64
C ARG A 87 8.40 -3.32 -18.88
N ASN A 88 9.65 -3.41 -18.42
CA ASN A 88 10.46 -4.62 -18.57
C ASN A 88 9.86 -5.78 -17.78
N TYR A 89 9.38 -5.52 -16.56
CA TYR A 89 8.67 -6.50 -15.76
C TYR A 89 7.39 -6.99 -16.43
N GLU A 90 6.54 -6.06 -16.90
CA GLU A 90 5.30 -6.39 -17.64
C GLU A 90 5.59 -7.28 -18.85
N LYS A 91 6.63 -6.94 -19.63
CA LYS A 91 7.05 -7.72 -20.80
C LYS A 91 7.53 -9.11 -20.41
N ALA A 92 8.34 -9.23 -19.37
CA ALA A 92 8.83 -10.52 -18.88
C ALA A 92 7.67 -11.39 -18.37
N LEU A 93 6.73 -10.79 -17.64
CA LEU A 93 5.54 -11.47 -17.13
C LEU A 93 4.68 -11.99 -18.27
N LEU A 94 4.40 -11.17 -19.30
CA LEU A 94 3.65 -11.60 -20.49
C LEU A 94 4.32 -12.76 -21.24
N ASN A 95 5.65 -12.75 -21.36
CA ASN A 95 6.39 -13.80 -22.05
C ASN A 95 6.42 -15.13 -21.27
N SER A 96 6.27 -15.08 -19.95
CA SER A 96 6.33 -16.25 -19.06
C SER A 96 4.96 -16.78 -18.63
N ALA A 97 3.91 -15.97 -18.79
CA ALA A 97 2.57 -16.30 -18.31
C ALA A 97 1.93 -17.42 -19.14
N PRO A 98 1.35 -18.46 -18.50
CA PRO A 98 0.56 -19.46 -19.21
C PRO A 98 -0.69 -18.82 -19.83
N PRO A 99 -1.24 -19.34 -20.94
CA PRO A 99 -2.42 -18.80 -21.61
C PRO A 99 -3.66 -18.66 -20.71
N GLU A 100 -3.71 -19.46 -19.65
CA GLU A 100 -4.80 -19.52 -18.66
C GLU A 100 -4.71 -18.44 -17.57
N ALA A 101 -3.60 -17.73 -17.46
CA ALA A 101 -3.44 -16.63 -16.52
C ALA A 101 -4.46 -15.53 -16.86
N ARG A 102 -5.58 -15.50 -16.14
CA ARG A 102 -6.67 -14.56 -16.40
C ARG A 102 -6.12 -13.14 -16.40
N GLN A 103 -6.55 -12.33 -17.36
CA GLN A 103 -6.17 -10.91 -17.49
C GLN A 103 -6.29 -10.11 -16.18
N ALA A 104 -7.27 -10.48 -15.33
CA ALA A 104 -7.43 -9.89 -14.00
C ALA A 104 -6.24 -10.16 -13.07
N ASP A 105 -5.70 -11.39 -13.07
CA ASP A 105 -4.56 -11.78 -12.25
C ASP A 105 -3.30 -11.06 -12.76
N PHE A 106 -3.13 -10.93 -14.08
CA PHE A 106 -2.06 -10.13 -14.68
C PHE A 106 -2.09 -8.66 -14.23
N SER A 107 -3.27 -8.02 -14.24
CA SER A 107 -3.42 -6.61 -13.84
C SER A 107 -3.08 -6.38 -12.37
N LEU A 108 -3.44 -7.31 -11.49
CA LEU A 108 -3.17 -7.21 -10.05
C LEU A 108 -1.70 -7.44 -9.73
N VAL A 109 -1.08 -8.44 -10.36
CA VAL A 109 0.36 -8.74 -10.21
C VAL A 109 1.21 -7.56 -10.70
N THR A 110 0.89 -7.03 -11.89
CA THR A 110 1.58 -5.85 -12.43
C THR A 110 1.43 -4.64 -11.53
N LYS A 111 0.21 -4.40 -11.04
CA LYS A 111 -0.05 -3.30 -10.11
C LYS A 111 0.75 -3.44 -8.81
N GLU A 112 0.79 -4.64 -8.22
CA GLU A 112 1.56 -4.92 -7.01
C GLU A 112 3.04 -4.62 -7.22
N PHE A 113 3.63 -5.09 -8.31
CA PHE A 113 5.03 -4.80 -8.64
C PHE A 113 5.28 -3.30 -8.79
N ASN A 114 4.45 -2.61 -9.58
CA ASN A 114 4.58 -1.18 -9.85
C ASN A 114 4.48 -0.35 -8.57
N GLU A 115 3.63 -0.73 -7.62
CA GLU A 115 3.49 -0.05 -6.34
C GLU A 115 4.59 -0.42 -5.33
N ALA A 116 5.07 -1.66 -5.35
CA ALA A 116 6.20 -2.09 -4.52
C ALA A 116 7.50 -1.37 -4.93
N LEU A 117 7.72 -1.19 -6.24
CA LEU A 117 8.87 -0.42 -6.74
C LEU A 117 8.77 1.06 -6.35
N LEU A 118 7.57 1.65 -6.40
CA LEU A 118 7.38 3.02 -5.89
C LEU A 118 7.68 3.13 -4.40
N LEU A 119 7.20 2.17 -3.61
CA LEU A 119 7.50 2.11 -2.17
C LEU A 119 9.01 2.03 -1.93
N PHE A 120 9.71 1.16 -2.65
CA PHE A 120 11.17 1.03 -2.54
C PHE A 120 11.86 2.36 -2.83
N ASN A 121 11.62 2.97 -3.99
CA ASN A 121 12.27 4.21 -4.41
C ASN A 121 12.02 5.38 -3.43
N ILE A 122 10.79 5.52 -2.90
CA ILE A 122 10.50 6.59 -1.94
C ILE A 122 11.12 6.29 -0.56
N SER A 123 11.24 5.02 -0.17
CA SER A 123 11.84 4.62 1.10
C SER A 123 13.36 4.81 1.08
N GLU A 124 14.02 4.53 -0.05
CA GLU A 124 15.43 4.90 -0.27
C GLU A 124 15.64 6.39 -0.01
N LYS A 125 14.84 7.24 -0.67
CA LYS A 125 14.93 8.70 -0.56
C LYS A 125 14.67 9.25 0.84
N LYS A 126 13.73 8.66 1.59
CA LYS A 126 13.25 9.22 2.87
C LYS A 126 13.87 8.59 4.10
N ILE A 127 14.21 7.32 4.03
CA ILE A 127 14.63 6.52 5.19
C ILE A 127 16.10 6.16 5.06
N TRP A 128 16.50 5.57 3.93
CA TRP A 128 17.87 5.04 3.79
C TRP A 128 18.89 6.14 3.53
N ASP A 129 18.59 7.11 2.67
CA ASP A 129 19.43 8.31 2.49
C ASP A 129 19.60 9.09 3.80
N GLY A 130 18.56 9.14 4.64
CA GLY A 130 18.61 9.81 5.93
C GLY A 130 19.45 9.07 6.97
N ALA A 131 19.48 7.74 6.94
CA ALA A 131 20.10 6.94 7.99
C ALA A 131 21.50 6.39 7.62
N GLU A 132 21.75 6.07 6.35
CA GLU A 132 23.04 5.53 5.90
C GLU A 132 24.00 6.65 5.47
N ASN A 133 23.48 7.70 4.84
CA ASN A 133 24.29 8.76 4.25
C ASN A 133 24.42 10.01 5.15
N ASN A 134 23.85 10.00 6.36
CA ASN A 134 23.86 11.16 7.27
C ASN A 134 24.30 10.78 8.70
N ASP A 135 25.58 10.40 8.82
CA ASP A 135 26.20 10.01 10.09
C ASP A 135 25.99 11.05 11.21
N ARG A 136 25.92 12.34 10.86
CA ARG A 136 25.58 13.41 11.80
C ARG A 136 24.22 13.20 12.45
N MET A 137 23.17 12.94 11.67
CA MET A 137 21.81 12.77 12.21
C MET A 137 21.69 11.49 13.04
N VAL A 138 22.37 10.41 12.62
CA VAL A 138 22.43 9.15 13.38
C VAL A 138 23.13 9.37 14.71
N HIS A 139 24.22 10.14 14.72
CA HIS A 139 24.96 10.47 15.93
C HIS A 139 24.16 11.41 16.85
N GLU A 140 23.42 12.39 16.30
CA GLU A 140 22.48 13.22 17.06
C GLU A 140 21.37 12.36 17.68
N TYR A 141 20.83 11.39 16.94
CA TYR A 141 19.86 10.43 17.46
C TYR A 141 20.43 9.58 18.60
N TYR A 142 21.65 9.03 18.44
CA TYR A 142 22.34 8.30 19.50
C TYR A 142 22.46 9.14 20.78
N ASN A 143 22.93 10.39 20.66
CA ASN A 143 23.12 11.25 21.82
C ASN A 143 21.80 11.58 22.54
N ALA A 144 20.70 11.71 21.80
CA ALA A 144 19.37 11.92 22.38
C ALA A 144 18.80 10.67 23.07
N HIS A 145 19.29 9.47 22.73
CA HIS A 145 18.78 8.18 23.19
C HIS A 145 19.87 7.30 23.82
N ALA A 146 20.96 7.89 24.32
CA ALA A 146 22.15 7.17 24.75
C ALA A 146 21.87 6.14 25.86
N GLU A 147 20.83 6.38 26.67
CA GLU A 147 20.35 5.47 27.71
C GLU A 147 19.85 4.11 27.16
N ASN A 148 19.44 4.03 25.90
CA ASN A 148 18.99 2.80 25.26
C ASN A 148 20.16 1.86 24.88
N TYR A 149 21.39 2.38 24.79
CA TYR A 149 22.55 1.65 24.26
C TYR A 149 23.50 1.12 25.34
N SER A 150 23.02 0.91 26.56
CA SER A 150 23.78 0.25 27.65
C SER A 150 25.19 0.81 27.89
N SER A 151 25.39 2.12 27.67
CA SER A 151 26.70 2.81 27.75
C SER A 151 27.76 2.34 26.74
N LEU A 152 27.38 1.62 25.68
CA LEU A 152 28.27 1.32 24.55
C LEU A 152 28.65 2.60 23.82
N SER A 153 29.86 2.63 23.24
CA SER A 153 30.26 3.73 22.37
C SER A 153 29.42 3.76 21.10
N TYR A 154 29.33 4.92 20.44
CA TYR A 154 28.62 5.04 19.17
C TYR A 154 29.12 4.02 18.12
N ASP A 155 30.43 3.83 18.02
CA ASP A 155 31.02 2.91 17.03
C ASP A 155 30.63 1.45 17.30
N ASP A 156 30.51 1.05 18.58
CA ASP A 156 30.15 -0.32 18.97
C ASP A 156 28.67 -0.63 18.72
N CYS A 157 27.79 0.38 18.75
CA CYS A 157 26.34 0.20 18.59
C CYS A 157 25.77 0.81 17.30
N LYS A 158 26.61 1.36 16.41
CA LYS A 158 26.19 2.14 15.24
C LYS A 158 25.11 1.47 14.40
N SER A 159 25.24 0.17 14.12
CA SER A 159 24.25 -0.57 13.32
C SER A 159 22.87 -0.64 13.97
N GLU A 160 22.82 -0.75 15.30
CA GLU A 160 21.56 -0.75 16.07
C GLU A 160 20.96 0.65 16.09
N VAL A 161 21.77 1.68 16.33
CA VAL A 161 21.37 3.09 16.27
C VAL A 161 20.78 3.44 14.91
N VAL A 162 21.43 3.04 13.81
CA VAL A 162 20.93 3.24 12.44
C VAL A 162 19.56 2.59 12.27
N GLN A 163 19.37 1.35 12.72
CA GLN A 163 18.09 0.66 12.60
C GLN A 163 16.98 1.33 13.44
N ASP A 164 17.29 1.76 14.66
CA ASP A 164 16.36 2.50 15.51
C ASP A 164 15.96 3.83 14.88
N TYR A 165 16.94 4.55 14.33
CA TYR A 165 16.69 5.81 13.66
C TYR A 165 15.83 5.64 12.40
N GLN A 166 16.09 4.62 11.57
CA GLN A 166 15.23 4.27 10.44
C GLN A 166 13.79 3.98 10.89
N ARG A 167 13.61 3.26 12.01
CA ARG A 167 12.30 3.01 12.60
C ARG A 167 11.62 4.29 13.06
N GLN A 168 12.35 5.24 13.66
CA GLN A 168 11.79 6.54 14.04
C GLN A 168 11.33 7.31 12.79
N LEU A 169 12.19 7.44 11.78
CA LEU A 169 11.85 8.13 10.53
C LEU A 169 10.61 7.52 9.86
N GLU A 170 10.50 6.20 9.87
CA GLU A 170 9.33 5.51 9.32
C GLU A 170 8.05 5.78 10.13
N CYS A 171 8.13 5.76 11.47
CA CYS A 171 7.01 6.10 12.35
C CYS A 171 6.54 7.55 12.13
N GLU A 172 7.48 8.49 12.06
CA GLU A 172 7.20 9.91 11.79
C GLU A 172 6.55 10.08 10.42
N TRP A 173 7.09 9.42 9.40
CA TRP A 173 6.56 9.48 8.04
C TRP A 173 5.13 8.97 7.97
N ILE A 174 4.86 7.76 8.47
CA ILE A 174 3.49 7.21 8.49
C ILE A 174 2.53 8.08 9.30
N THR A 175 2.97 8.62 10.44
CA THR A 175 2.16 9.54 11.24
C THR A 175 1.79 10.80 10.45
N ALA A 176 2.75 11.38 9.74
CA ALA A 176 2.51 12.53 8.88
C ALA A 176 1.55 12.19 7.72
N LEU A 177 1.71 11.04 7.07
CA LEU A 177 0.83 10.61 5.98
C LEU A 177 -0.60 10.37 6.49
N ARG A 178 -0.78 9.66 7.62
CA ARG A 178 -2.10 9.43 8.22
C ARG A 178 -2.81 10.72 8.63
N LYS A 179 -2.05 11.78 8.98
CA LYS A 179 -2.59 13.12 9.24
C LYS A 179 -2.96 13.86 7.94
N LYS A 180 -2.16 13.69 6.89
CA LYS A 180 -2.32 14.35 5.59
C LYS A 180 -3.50 13.81 4.78
N TYR A 181 -3.71 12.49 4.76
CA TYR A 181 -4.73 11.84 3.96
C TYR A 181 -5.98 11.53 4.80
N LYS A 182 -7.16 11.87 4.27
CA LYS A 182 -8.44 11.48 4.86
C LYS A 182 -8.68 9.99 4.58
N ILE A 183 -8.72 9.18 5.63
CA ILE A 183 -8.91 7.73 5.57
C ILE A 183 -10.27 7.37 6.17
N THR A 184 -11.02 6.50 5.50
CA THR A 184 -12.27 5.94 6.01
C THR A 184 -12.28 4.44 5.75
N ILE A 185 -12.53 3.63 6.79
CA ILE A 185 -12.57 2.17 6.71
C ILE A 185 -14.03 1.70 6.72
N ASP A 186 -14.38 0.80 5.81
CA ASP A 186 -15.69 0.14 5.79
C ASP A 186 -15.63 -1.20 6.53
N GLN A 187 -15.90 -1.15 7.84
CA GLN A 187 -15.96 -2.35 8.68
C GLN A 187 -17.10 -3.31 8.26
N GLY A 188 -18.15 -2.79 7.64
CA GLY A 188 -19.26 -3.59 7.12
C GLY A 188 -18.84 -4.43 5.92
N ALA A 189 -18.04 -3.85 5.02
CA ALA A 189 -17.40 -4.58 3.92
C ALA A 189 -16.46 -5.67 4.44
N LEU A 190 -15.60 -5.37 5.42
CA LEU A 190 -14.71 -6.36 6.04
C LEU A 190 -15.48 -7.50 6.73
N SER A 191 -16.56 -7.18 7.44
CA SER A 191 -17.38 -8.18 8.14
C SER A 191 -18.09 -9.15 7.18
N LYS A 192 -18.26 -8.79 5.90
CA LYS A 192 -18.79 -9.70 4.87
C LYS A 192 -17.74 -10.69 4.36
N LEU A 193 -16.45 -10.44 4.57
CA LEU A 193 -15.35 -11.31 4.13
C LEU A 193 -15.10 -12.51 5.07
N ILE A 194 -15.63 -12.45 6.29
CA ILE A 194 -15.49 -13.53 7.29
C ILE A 194 -16.68 -14.52 7.28
N ARG A 195 -17.76 -14.19 6.54
CA ARG A 195 -19.01 -14.97 6.53
C ARG A 195 -18.98 -16.10 5.53
#